data_AF-A0A956FI51-F1
#
_entry.id   AF-A0A956FI51-F1
#
_cell.length_a   1.000
_cell.length_b   1.000
_cell.length_c   1.000
_cell.angle_alpha   90.00
_cell.angle_beta   90.00
_cell.angle_gamma   90.00
#
_symmetry.space_group_name_H-M   'P 1'
#
loop_
_entity.id
_entity.type
_entity.pdbx_description
1 polymer ?
#
loop_
_entity_poly.entity_id
_entity_poly.type
_entity_poly.pdbx_seq_one_letter_code
_entity_poly.pdbx_strand_id
1 'polypeptide(L)'
;MTAPLGLLLAPGCSPAGSGDEGFDFSSDSNATGTSTADSGDGEGSGTEAEPTGDSSTGTVDDDSSSDSSTGELPPAEPCVSVDILFVVDDSEPMAEEQLRLQASALAFVQAIQTAIPTLGEDLHIGVITTDDELMVQANAEPCGPYEGGDHWMISSSTVLATELECALAVGVDGSPNERPMDMLIGALSDENIAPGGYHNGFLREDALLVVVLATNEEDEFEMDTSWGSAGDPSDWVAAVAGRKGGWLGDVVVLSLLGTPAPNACIAPWDGTEGAQPSPRLIEFTESFPQGAVGDICQADYSGFLQGVVPGVTAACAGYLPP
;
A
#
# COMPACT_ATOMS: atom_id res chain seq x y z
N MET A 1 -28.81 11.29 62.58
CA MET A 1 -29.82 10.60 61.74
C MET A 1 -29.05 10.09 60.52
N THR A 2 -28.45 8.90 60.61
CA THR A 2 -28.97 7.60 60.14
C THR A 2 -29.24 7.57 58.63
N ALA A 3 -28.41 6.78 57.92
CA ALA A 3 -28.44 6.46 56.49
C ALA A 3 -29.73 5.70 56.07
N PRO A 4 -29.96 5.46 54.76
CA PRO A 4 -29.33 4.29 54.07
C PRO A 4 -28.85 4.62 52.64
N LEU A 5 -27.73 4.12 52.12
CA LEU A 5 -27.39 2.76 51.67
C LEU A 5 -28.44 2.13 50.73
N GLY A 6 -28.33 2.47 49.44
CA GLY A 6 -29.08 1.86 48.33
C GLY A 6 -28.22 0.85 47.59
N LEU A 7 -28.57 -0.42 47.76
CA LEU A 7 -28.09 -1.60 47.05
C LEU A 7 -28.68 -1.62 45.63
N LEU A 8 -27.85 -1.63 44.58
CA LEU A 8 -28.30 -2.00 43.23
C LEU A 8 -27.62 -3.29 42.76
N LEU A 9 -28.47 -4.24 42.39
CA LEU A 9 -28.17 -5.58 41.91
C LEU A 9 -27.59 -5.55 40.51
N ALA A 10 -26.57 -6.39 40.28
CA ALA A 10 -26.18 -6.85 38.96
C ALA A 10 -27.15 -7.95 38.47
N PRO A 11 -27.50 -8.00 37.17
CA PRO A 11 -28.01 -9.20 36.54
C PRO A 11 -26.88 -9.94 35.82
N GLY A 12 -26.57 -11.15 36.29
CA GLY A 12 -25.90 -12.17 35.48
C GLY A 12 -26.94 -12.98 34.72
N CYS A 13 -26.69 -13.21 33.43
CA CYS A 13 -27.27 -14.33 32.68
C CYS A 13 -26.20 -14.93 31.77
N SER A 14 -26.23 -16.26 31.67
CA SER A 14 -25.23 -17.17 31.11
C SER A 14 -25.51 -17.49 29.62
N PRO A 15 -24.66 -18.29 28.94
CA PRO A 15 -24.27 -18.08 27.55
C PRO A 15 -25.19 -18.75 26.52
N ALA A 16 -25.23 -18.20 25.32
CA ALA A 16 -25.67 -18.87 24.11
C ALA A 16 -24.49 -18.94 23.13
N GLY A 17 -24.16 -20.15 22.71
CA GLY A 17 -23.11 -20.41 21.73
C GLY A 17 -23.63 -20.48 20.29
N SER A 18 -22.65 -20.66 19.41
CA SER A 18 -22.72 -21.23 18.05
C SER A 18 -23.19 -20.30 16.93
N GLY A 19 -22.27 -20.00 16.02
CA GLY A 19 -22.55 -19.41 14.71
C GLY A 19 -21.27 -18.89 14.07
N ASP A 20 -20.36 -19.82 13.75
CA ASP A 20 -19.19 -19.60 12.91
C ASP A 20 -19.70 -19.53 11.45
N GLU A 21 -19.63 -18.36 10.83
CA GLU A 21 -19.85 -18.17 9.39
C GLU A 21 -18.58 -17.51 8.87
N GLY A 22 -17.59 -18.35 8.55
CA GLY A 22 -16.43 -17.97 7.77
C GLY A 22 -16.88 -17.59 6.36
N PHE A 23 -16.53 -16.38 5.94
CA PHE A 23 -16.78 -15.89 4.60
C PHE A 23 -15.65 -16.36 3.68
N ASP A 24 -15.98 -17.29 2.78
CA ASP A 24 -15.13 -17.86 1.74
C ASP A 24 -15.27 -17.01 0.45
N PHE A 25 -14.16 -16.40 0.01
CA PHE A 25 -14.07 -15.73 -1.28
C PHE A 25 -13.48 -16.72 -2.31
N SER A 26 -14.34 -17.49 -2.94
CA SER A 26 -14.00 -18.30 -4.12
C SER A 26 -14.89 -17.89 -5.29
N SER A 27 -14.28 -17.25 -6.29
CA SER A 27 -14.91 -16.77 -7.51
C SER A 27 -15.01 -17.86 -8.57
N ASP A 28 -16.09 -18.65 -8.53
CA ASP A 28 -16.48 -19.51 -9.66
C ASP A 28 -17.26 -18.70 -10.70
N SER A 29 -16.60 -18.32 -11.80
CA SER A 29 -17.27 -17.80 -12.99
C SER A 29 -17.59 -18.93 -13.97
N ASN A 30 -18.86 -19.35 -13.92
CA ASN A 30 -19.48 -20.27 -14.88
C ASN A 30 -19.69 -19.56 -16.24
N ALA A 31 -18.83 -19.86 -17.22
CA ALA A 31 -19.05 -19.46 -18.61
C ALA A 31 -19.89 -20.51 -19.35
N THR A 32 -21.12 -20.15 -19.72
CA THR A 32 -21.92 -20.91 -20.70
C THR A 32 -22.11 -20.08 -21.97
N GLY A 33 -21.37 -20.48 -23.02
CA GLY A 33 -21.79 -20.66 -24.42
C GLY A 33 -22.37 -19.49 -25.23
N THR A 34 -21.73 -19.19 -26.36
CA THR A 34 -22.29 -19.54 -27.69
C THR A 34 -21.29 -19.26 -28.82
N SER A 35 -21.28 -20.22 -29.73
CA SER A 35 -20.53 -20.39 -30.97
C SER A 35 -20.83 -19.38 -32.08
N THR A 36 -19.80 -19.08 -32.90
CA THR A 36 -19.90 -18.99 -34.37
C THR A 36 -18.56 -19.34 -35.00
N ALA A 37 -18.58 -20.32 -35.89
CA ALA A 37 -17.47 -20.70 -36.77
C ALA A 37 -17.48 -19.84 -38.03
N ASP A 38 -16.29 -19.56 -38.59
CA ASP A 38 -16.12 -19.47 -40.04
C ASP A 38 -14.70 -19.89 -40.43
N SER A 39 -14.62 -20.59 -41.56
CA SER A 39 -13.45 -21.30 -42.08
C SER A 39 -12.75 -20.50 -43.18
N GLY A 40 -11.44 -20.70 -43.33
CA GLY A 40 -10.69 -20.17 -44.46
C GLY A 40 -9.34 -20.85 -44.61
N ASP A 41 -9.30 -21.81 -45.54
CA ASP A 41 -8.19 -22.67 -45.96
C ASP A 41 -6.94 -21.97 -46.50
N GLY A 42 -5.82 -22.71 -46.55
CA GLY A 42 -5.00 -22.73 -47.78
C GLY A 42 -3.47 -22.66 -47.63
N GLU A 43 -2.86 -23.83 -47.72
CA GLU A 43 -1.45 -24.19 -47.98
C GLU A 43 -0.56 -23.26 -48.83
N GLY A 44 0.76 -23.33 -48.57
CA GLY A 44 1.80 -22.85 -49.49
C GLY A 44 3.22 -23.26 -49.10
N SER A 45 3.64 -24.45 -49.54
CA SER A 45 5.02 -24.98 -49.49
C SER A 45 5.91 -24.34 -50.57
N GLY A 46 7.21 -24.14 -50.28
CA GLY A 46 8.20 -23.72 -51.27
C GLY A 46 9.62 -23.62 -50.71
N THR A 47 10.40 -24.67 -50.92
CA THR A 47 11.83 -24.84 -50.58
C THR A 47 12.73 -24.34 -51.72
N GLU A 48 14.06 -24.27 -51.43
CA GLU A 48 15.24 -24.15 -52.34
C GLU A 48 15.85 -22.73 -52.44
N ALA A 49 17.17 -22.51 -52.44
CA ALA A 49 18.36 -23.34 -52.18
C ALA A 49 19.60 -22.40 -52.05
N GLU A 50 20.66 -22.95 -51.45
CA GLU A 50 22.05 -22.47 -51.26
C GLU A 50 22.78 -21.95 -52.53
N PRO A 51 23.97 -21.31 -52.36
CA PRO A 51 25.20 -22.09 -52.63
C PRO A 51 26.43 -21.81 -51.72
N THR A 52 26.99 -22.91 -51.19
CA THR A 52 28.39 -23.42 -51.24
C THR A 52 29.63 -22.58 -50.86
N GLY A 53 30.48 -23.21 -50.02
CA GLY A 53 31.95 -23.07 -49.92
C GLY A 53 32.39 -22.47 -48.57
N ASP A 54 33.38 -22.92 -47.80
CA ASP A 54 34.50 -23.85 -48.00
C ASP A 54 35.02 -24.25 -46.60
N SER A 55 35.73 -25.37 -46.55
CA SER A 55 36.23 -26.09 -45.38
C SER A 55 37.46 -25.43 -44.75
N SER A 56 37.44 -25.18 -43.44
CA SER A 56 38.65 -25.26 -42.62
C SER A 56 38.35 -25.65 -41.18
N THR A 57 38.88 -26.81 -40.83
CA THR A 57 39.06 -27.37 -39.48
C THR A 57 39.73 -26.38 -38.52
N GLY A 58 39.02 -26.05 -37.45
CA GLY A 58 39.57 -25.39 -36.26
C GLY A 58 38.84 -25.94 -35.04
N THR A 59 39.58 -26.68 -34.20
CA THR A 59 39.16 -27.14 -32.89
C THR A 59 38.89 -25.93 -31.99
N VAL A 60 37.65 -25.76 -31.55
CA VAL A 60 37.29 -24.87 -30.44
C VAL A 60 36.66 -25.73 -29.35
N ASP A 61 37.30 -25.69 -28.19
CA ASP A 61 36.88 -26.35 -26.97
C ASP A 61 35.49 -25.84 -26.57
N ASP A 62 34.52 -26.76 -26.59
CA ASP A 62 33.17 -26.58 -26.08
C ASP A 62 33.23 -26.68 -24.55
N ASP A 63 33.59 -25.57 -23.90
CA ASP A 63 33.35 -25.39 -22.47
C ASP A 63 31.92 -24.93 -22.29
N SER A 64 31.01 -25.91 -22.29
CA SER A 64 29.63 -25.78 -21.86
C SER A 64 29.58 -25.43 -20.37
N SER A 65 29.86 -24.17 -20.05
CA SER A 65 29.37 -23.54 -18.84
C SER A 65 27.94 -23.06 -19.10
N SER A 66 27.02 -24.02 -19.18
CA SER A 66 25.61 -23.76 -18.93
C SER A 66 25.48 -23.48 -17.44
N ASP A 67 25.87 -22.27 -17.03
CA ASP A 67 25.51 -21.76 -15.72
C ASP A 67 24.03 -21.37 -15.79
N SER A 68 23.19 -22.40 -15.83
CA SER A 68 21.80 -22.29 -15.46
C SER A 68 21.76 -22.09 -13.96
N SER A 69 22.11 -20.86 -13.56
CA SER A 69 21.56 -20.24 -12.37
C SER A 69 20.05 -20.21 -12.58
N THR A 70 19.39 -21.33 -12.29
CA THR A 70 18.08 -21.27 -11.67
C THR A 70 18.35 -20.57 -10.34
N GLY A 71 18.28 -19.24 -10.35
CA GLY A 71 18.39 -18.45 -9.14
C GLY A 71 17.32 -18.94 -8.18
N GLU A 72 17.74 -19.80 -7.26
CA GLU A 72 16.89 -20.26 -6.16
C GLU A 72 16.50 -19.00 -5.41
N LEU A 73 15.20 -18.71 -5.35
CA LEU A 73 14.68 -17.61 -4.56
C LEU A 73 15.20 -17.76 -3.12
N PRO A 74 15.61 -16.67 -2.45
CA PRO A 74 15.97 -16.77 -1.05
C PRO A 74 14.81 -17.42 -0.28
N PRO A 75 15.09 -18.23 0.75
CA PRO A 75 14.03 -18.78 1.56
C PRO A 75 13.26 -17.62 2.21
N ALA A 76 11.93 -17.69 2.18
CA ALA A 76 11.11 -16.73 2.90
C ALA A 76 11.44 -16.79 4.40
N GLU A 77 11.72 -15.63 4.99
CA GLU A 77 11.96 -15.46 6.41
C GLU A 77 10.98 -14.42 6.94
N PRO A 78 10.27 -14.67 8.05
CA PRO A 78 9.35 -13.69 8.60
C PRO A 78 10.04 -12.36 8.86
N CYS A 79 9.43 -11.26 8.41
CA CYS A 79 9.96 -9.93 8.63
C CYS A 79 10.13 -9.63 10.13
N VAL A 80 11.17 -8.88 10.47
CA VAL A 80 11.48 -8.47 11.86
C VAL A 80 11.21 -6.99 12.11
N SER A 81 10.89 -6.25 11.05
CA SER A 81 10.59 -4.82 11.07
C SER A 81 9.53 -4.49 10.01
N VAL A 82 8.81 -3.39 10.18
CA VAL A 82 7.89 -2.84 9.16
C VAL A 82 8.03 -1.32 9.09
N ASP A 83 8.03 -0.79 7.89
CA ASP A 83 7.97 0.64 7.61
C ASP A 83 6.58 0.97 7.09
N ILE A 84 5.83 1.81 7.81
CA ILE A 84 4.50 2.27 7.42
C ILE A 84 4.61 3.70 6.90
N LEU A 85 4.24 3.91 5.64
CA LEU A 85 4.19 5.24 5.02
C LEU A 85 2.74 5.63 4.75
N PHE A 86 2.26 6.66 5.43
CA PHE A 86 0.99 7.30 5.11
C PHE A 86 1.21 8.36 4.03
N VAL A 87 0.43 8.31 2.96
CA VAL A 87 0.33 9.33 1.92
C VAL A 87 -1.07 9.92 2.04
N VAL A 88 -1.16 11.15 2.54
CA VAL A 88 -2.43 11.77 2.92
C VAL A 88 -2.67 13.00 2.07
N ASP A 89 -3.77 12.98 1.34
CA ASP A 89 -4.24 14.12 0.56
C ASP A 89 -4.58 15.30 1.48
N ASP A 90 -3.92 16.42 1.20
CA ASP A 90 -4.01 17.69 1.92
C ASP A 90 -4.82 18.76 1.18
N SER A 91 -5.67 18.36 0.24
CA SER A 91 -6.62 19.26 -0.45
C SER A 91 -7.79 19.73 0.43
N GLU A 92 -8.48 20.78 -0.02
CA GLU A 92 -9.60 21.41 0.70
C GLU A 92 -10.71 20.44 1.20
N PRO A 93 -11.21 19.48 0.38
CA PRO A 93 -12.31 18.61 0.79
C PRO A 93 -11.92 17.48 1.76
N MET A 94 -10.63 17.25 2.05
CA MET A 94 -10.15 16.11 2.83
C MET A 94 -10.28 16.24 4.36
N ALA A 95 -10.82 17.36 4.86
CA ALA A 95 -10.85 17.65 6.30
C ALA A 95 -11.52 16.54 7.14
N GLU A 96 -12.65 15.99 6.67
CA GLU A 96 -13.38 14.98 7.44
C GLU A 96 -12.72 13.60 7.32
N GLU A 97 -12.16 13.29 6.16
CA GLU A 97 -11.42 12.07 5.85
C GLU A 97 -10.15 11.99 6.70
N GLN A 98 -9.40 13.09 6.83
CA GLN A 98 -8.23 13.19 7.70
C GLN A 98 -8.59 12.91 9.17
N LEU A 99 -9.69 13.48 9.67
CA LEU A 99 -10.17 13.21 11.04
C LEU A 99 -10.51 11.73 11.25
N ARG A 100 -11.14 11.08 10.27
CA ARG A 100 -11.45 9.64 10.32
C ARG A 100 -10.19 8.78 10.29
N LEU A 101 -9.18 9.19 9.51
CA LEU A 101 -7.88 8.54 9.48
C LEU A 101 -7.14 8.69 10.81
N GLN A 102 -7.05 9.90 11.37
CA GLN A 102 -6.47 10.17 12.68
C GLN A 102 -7.12 9.33 13.79
N ALA A 103 -8.45 9.20 13.77
CA ALA A 103 -9.20 8.41 14.74
C ALA A 103 -8.91 6.89 14.69
N SER A 104 -8.44 6.39 13.54
CA SER A 104 -8.30 4.95 13.27
C SER A 104 -6.84 4.47 13.19
N ALA A 105 -5.91 5.35 12.79
CA ALA A 105 -4.54 4.99 12.45
C ALA A 105 -3.74 4.41 13.61
N LEU A 106 -3.86 4.96 14.82
CA LEU A 106 -3.13 4.43 15.98
C LEU A 106 -3.55 2.98 16.31
N ALA A 107 -4.85 2.69 16.25
CA ALA A 107 -5.35 1.34 16.50
C ALA A 107 -4.87 0.36 15.41
N PHE A 108 -4.73 0.82 14.17
CA PHE A 108 -4.17 0.04 13.08
C PHE A 108 -2.69 -0.30 13.29
N VAL A 109 -1.86 0.69 13.61
CA VAL A 109 -0.43 0.50 13.93
C VAL A 109 -0.26 -0.50 15.09
N GLN A 110 -1.03 -0.33 16.16
CA GLN A 110 -1.01 -1.24 17.31
C GLN A 110 -1.47 -2.66 16.97
N ALA A 111 -2.43 -2.79 16.04
CA ALA A 111 -2.91 -4.09 15.58
C ALA A 111 -1.83 -4.83 14.77
N ILE A 112 -1.10 -4.14 13.89
CA ILE A 112 0.06 -4.72 13.18
C ILE A 112 1.11 -5.19 14.19
N GLN A 113 1.49 -4.31 15.12
CA GLN A 113 2.51 -4.63 16.14
C GLN A 113 2.10 -5.85 17.00
N THR A 114 0.82 -5.99 17.29
CA THR A 114 0.28 -7.13 18.06
C THR A 114 0.22 -8.41 17.22
N ALA A 115 -0.16 -8.29 15.94
CA ALA A 115 -0.38 -9.43 15.05
C ALA A 115 0.91 -10.08 14.55
N ILE A 116 2.03 -9.35 14.56
CA ILE A 116 3.32 -9.82 14.09
C ILE A 116 4.31 -9.88 15.27
N PRO A 117 4.43 -11.03 15.96
CA PRO A 117 5.24 -11.14 17.17
C PRO A 117 6.74 -10.92 16.96
N THR A 118 7.23 -11.07 15.72
CA THR A 118 8.65 -10.90 15.36
C THR A 118 9.10 -9.44 15.39
N LEU A 119 8.16 -8.47 15.32
CA LEU A 119 8.48 -7.04 15.27
C LEU A 119 9.01 -6.48 16.58
N GLY A 120 8.53 -6.97 17.72
CA GLY A 120 8.74 -6.30 19.00
C GLY A 120 8.26 -4.84 18.96
N GLU A 121 9.18 -3.88 18.96
CA GLU A 121 8.92 -2.44 18.86
C GLU A 121 9.63 -1.81 17.64
N ASP A 122 9.84 -2.58 16.56
CA ASP A 122 10.63 -2.18 15.40
C ASP A 122 9.80 -1.70 14.19
N LEU A 123 8.85 -0.79 14.44
CA LEU A 123 8.07 -0.10 13.41
C LEU A 123 8.57 1.32 13.19
N HIS A 124 8.77 1.70 11.93
CA HIS A 124 8.93 3.09 11.51
C HIS A 124 7.64 3.59 10.89
N ILE A 125 7.24 4.83 11.18
CA ILE A 125 6.00 5.41 10.68
C ILE A 125 6.28 6.79 10.11
N GLY A 126 6.09 6.95 8.80
CA GLY A 126 6.22 8.22 8.08
C GLY A 126 4.86 8.71 7.62
N VAL A 127 4.72 10.03 7.49
CA VAL A 127 3.57 10.67 6.86
C VAL A 127 4.09 11.69 5.86
N ILE A 128 3.61 11.63 4.63
CA ILE A 128 3.82 12.63 3.56
C ILE A 128 2.45 13.11 3.07
N THR A 129 2.44 14.18 2.28
CA THR A 129 1.21 14.67 1.63
C THR A 129 1.18 14.32 0.14
N THR A 130 0.11 14.69 -0.55
CA THR A 130 0.04 14.58 -2.02
C THR A 130 0.71 15.76 -2.74
N ASP A 131 1.23 16.72 -1.97
CA ASP A 131 1.94 17.92 -2.45
C ASP A 131 3.45 17.94 -2.14
N ASP A 132 3.89 17.27 -1.08
CA ASP A 132 5.29 17.23 -0.66
C ASP A 132 5.76 15.79 -0.42
N GLU A 133 6.85 15.42 -1.10
CA GLU A 133 7.49 14.13 -0.91
C GLU A 133 8.20 14.04 0.44
N LEU A 134 8.53 15.16 1.08
CA LEU A 134 9.21 15.20 2.36
C LEU A 134 8.25 14.91 3.51
N MET A 135 8.67 14.03 4.43
CA MET A 135 7.88 13.69 5.61
C MET A 135 7.54 14.92 6.45
N VAL A 136 6.30 14.93 6.95
CA VAL A 136 5.77 15.98 7.82
C VAL A 136 6.70 16.19 9.01
N GLN A 137 7.15 17.44 9.17
CA GLN A 137 8.24 17.75 10.09
C GLN A 137 7.85 17.79 11.55
N ALA A 138 8.79 17.29 12.33
CA ALA A 138 8.81 17.43 13.77
C ALA A 138 9.40 18.77 14.28
N ASN A 139 10.06 19.56 13.43
CA ASN A 139 11.03 20.55 13.91
C ASN A 139 10.74 22.03 13.53
N ALA A 140 9.47 22.41 13.37
CA ALA A 140 9.10 23.82 13.19
C ALA A 140 7.75 24.24 13.81
N GLU A 141 7.18 23.42 14.70
CA GLU A 141 5.74 23.44 15.07
C GLU A 141 4.82 23.17 13.85
N PRO A 142 3.81 22.30 14.00
CA PRO A 142 3.22 21.85 15.26
C PRO A 142 3.62 20.43 15.72
N CYS A 143 4.33 19.64 14.92
CA CYS A 143 4.39 18.18 15.13
C CYS A 143 5.71 17.61 15.64
N GLY A 144 6.38 18.23 16.61
CA GLY A 144 7.53 17.57 17.26
C GLY A 144 8.40 18.41 18.18
N PRO A 145 9.67 18.01 18.44
CA PRO A 145 10.39 16.90 17.80
C PRO A 145 9.81 15.51 18.15
N TYR A 146 9.92 14.54 17.23
CA TYR A 146 9.59 13.14 17.51
C TYR A 146 10.63 12.53 18.46
N GLU A 147 10.23 11.63 19.35
CA GLU A 147 11.11 11.01 20.35
C GLU A 147 12.27 10.21 19.73
N GLY A 148 12.08 9.68 18.52
CA GLY A 148 13.13 9.03 17.73
C GLY A 148 14.23 9.97 17.23
N GLY A 149 13.92 11.27 17.13
CA GLY A 149 14.85 12.29 16.63
C GLY A 149 14.94 12.38 15.10
N ASP A 150 14.26 11.50 14.38
CA ASP A 150 14.17 11.48 12.92
C ASP A 150 12.93 12.24 12.40
N HIS A 151 12.77 12.31 11.08
CA HIS A 151 11.57 12.88 10.43
C HIS A 151 10.40 11.88 10.32
N TRP A 152 10.54 10.73 10.98
CA TRP A 152 9.55 9.66 11.08
C TRP A 152 9.50 9.18 12.54
N MET A 153 8.40 8.51 12.88
CA MET A 153 8.12 8.05 14.24
C MET A 153 8.55 6.60 14.43
N ILE A 154 8.75 6.21 15.69
CA ILE A 154 9.09 4.84 16.11
C ILE A 154 7.98 4.27 17.00
N SER A 155 7.67 2.98 16.86
CA SER A 155 6.65 2.35 17.73
C SER A 155 6.99 2.35 19.22
N SER A 156 8.27 2.46 19.58
CA SER A 156 8.72 2.54 20.98
C SER A 156 8.58 3.93 21.60
N SER A 157 8.12 4.93 20.83
CA SER A 157 7.83 6.28 21.34
C SER A 157 6.78 6.23 22.44
N THR A 158 7.07 6.87 23.57
CA THR A 158 6.16 6.94 24.72
C THR A 158 4.98 7.88 24.48
N VAL A 159 5.05 8.70 23.43
CA VAL A 159 4.01 9.64 23.01
C VAL A 159 3.57 9.42 21.56
N LEU A 160 3.76 8.21 21.00
CA LEU A 160 3.44 7.87 19.61
C LEU A 160 2.03 8.31 19.19
N ALA A 161 1.05 8.18 20.10
CA ALA A 161 -0.32 8.62 19.84
C ALA A 161 -0.39 10.10 19.45
N THR A 162 0.30 10.96 20.20
CA THR A 162 0.34 12.41 19.95
C THR A 162 1.15 12.76 18.71
N GLU A 163 2.26 12.05 18.48
CA GLU A 163 3.09 12.25 17.28
C GLU A 163 2.31 11.91 16.01
N LEU A 164 1.67 10.74 15.98
CA LEU A 164 0.92 10.26 14.83
C LEU A 164 -0.35 11.08 14.59
N GLU A 165 -1.07 11.44 15.65
CA GLU A 165 -2.23 12.33 15.55
C GLU A 165 -1.83 13.67 14.94
N CYS A 166 -0.68 14.23 15.32
CA CYS A 166 -0.20 15.48 14.75
C CYS A 166 0.26 15.30 13.29
N ALA A 167 1.06 14.26 13.01
CA ALA A 167 1.61 14.02 11.67
C ALA A 167 0.52 13.83 10.62
N LEU A 168 -0.59 13.18 10.98
CA LEU A 168 -1.75 12.97 10.11
C LEU A 168 -2.66 14.20 9.98
N ALA A 169 -2.46 15.25 10.78
CA ALA A 169 -3.16 16.53 10.66
C ALA A 169 -2.47 17.42 9.61
N VAL A 170 -2.36 16.90 8.38
CA VAL A 170 -1.56 17.51 7.30
C VAL A 170 -2.10 18.87 6.84
N GLY A 171 -3.39 19.13 7.09
CA GLY A 171 -4.05 20.38 6.67
C GLY A 171 -4.80 20.20 5.36
N VAL A 172 -5.44 21.28 4.91
CA VAL A 172 -6.33 21.27 3.74
C VAL A 172 -6.00 22.41 2.76
N ASP A 173 -4.76 22.90 2.84
CA ASP A 173 -4.25 24.02 2.03
C ASP A 173 -3.48 23.53 0.78
N GLY A 174 -3.50 22.23 0.51
CA GLY A 174 -2.85 21.56 -0.60
C GLY A 174 -3.47 21.88 -1.95
N SER A 175 -2.74 21.51 -3.00
CA SER A 175 -3.07 21.74 -4.39
C SER A 175 -4.28 20.91 -4.82
N PRO A 176 -5.24 21.45 -5.58
CA PRO A 176 -6.31 20.65 -6.21
C PRO A 176 -5.80 19.77 -7.37
N ASN A 177 -4.48 19.70 -7.57
CA ASN A 177 -3.84 18.85 -8.55
C ASN A 177 -3.15 17.73 -7.80
N GLU A 178 -3.89 16.65 -7.54
CA GLU A 178 -3.42 15.53 -6.74
C GLU A 178 -2.31 14.76 -7.44
N ARG A 179 -1.20 14.54 -6.73
CA ARG A 179 -0.05 13.79 -7.24
C ARG A 179 0.49 12.75 -6.24
N PRO A 180 -0.38 11.90 -5.66
CA PRO A 180 0.03 10.92 -4.63
C PRO A 180 1.16 10.00 -5.11
N MET A 181 1.17 9.61 -6.38
CA MET A 181 2.15 8.64 -6.89
C MET A 181 3.53 9.27 -7.11
N ASP A 182 3.59 10.51 -7.60
CA ASP A 182 4.86 11.24 -7.68
C ASP A 182 5.43 11.49 -6.28
N MET A 183 4.60 11.87 -5.30
CA MET A 183 5.06 12.09 -3.92
C MET A 183 5.52 10.80 -3.25
N LEU A 184 4.80 9.69 -3.42
CA LEU A 184 5.20 8.38 -2.91
C LEU A 184 6.55 7.93 -3.50
N ILE A 185 6.72 8.02 -4.81
CA ILE A 185 7.96 7.62 -5.49
C ILE A 185 9.11 8.54 -5.08
N GLY A 186 8.86 9.84 -4.99
CA GLY A 186 9.82 10.85 -4.51
C GLY A 186 10.28 10.58 -3.09
N ALA A 187 9.34 10.28 -2.18
CA ALA A 187 9.63 9.99 -0.79
C ALA A 187 10.52 8.75 -0.63
N LEU A 188 10.32 7.75 -1.48
CA LEU A 188 11.12 6.53 -1.47
C LEU A 188 12.39 6.63 -2.32
N SER A 189 12.69 7.78 -2.93
CA SER A 189 13.86 7.96 -3.80
C SER A 189 15.19 7.85 -3.06
N ASP A 190 16.26 7.55 -3.80
CA ASP A 190 17.63 7.47 -3.24
C ASP A 190 18.07 8.81 -2.62
N GLU A 191 17.64 9.94 -3.17
CA GLU A 191 17.93 11.27 -2.62
C GLU A 191 17.40 11.42 -1.20
N ASN A 192 16.18 10.91 -0.96
CA ASN A 192 15.53 11.03 0.33
C ASN A 192 15.97 9.94 1.31
N ILE A 193 16.13 8.68 0.89
CA ILE A 193 16.40 7.59 1.85
C ILE A 193 17.87 7.34 2.15
N ALA A 194 18.81 7.77 1.30
CA ALA A 194 20.23 7.50 1.48
C ALA A 194 20.82 8.24 2.70
N PRO A 195 22.00 7.83 3.20
CA PRO A 195 22.70 8.54 4.27
C PRO A 195 22.86 10.04 4.02
N GLY A 196 22.22 10.85 4.88
CA GLY A 196 22.19 12.31 4.78
C GLY A 196 20.99 12.88 4.01
N GLY A 197 20.17 12.03 3.40
CA GLY A 197 18.88 12.35 2.84
C GLY A 197 17.81 12.61 3.90
N TYR A 198 16.67 13.13 3.46
CA TYR A 198 15.62 13.61 4.36
C TYR A 198 14.89 12.51 5.13
N HIS A 199 14.72 11.33 4.52
CA HIS A 199 14.14 10.12 5.11
C HIS A 199 15.21 9.09 5.47
N ASN A 200 16.44 9.53 5.72
CA ASN A 200 17.52 8.63 6.09
C ASN A 200 17.08 7.70 7.23
N GLY A 201 17.27 6.39 7.02
CA GLY A 201 16.92 5.36 7.99
C GLY A 201 15.44 4.93 7.99
N PHE A 202 14.56 5.57 7.22
CA PHE A 202 13.15 5.18 7.14
C PHE A 202 12.97 3.84 6.43
N LEU A 203 13.35 3.75 5.15
CA LEU A 203 13.12 2.58 4.30
C LEU A 203 14.23 1.55 4.49
N ARG A 204 13.95 0.50 5.26
CA ARG A 204 14.93 -0.53 5.65
C ARG A 204 14.88 -1.74 4.73
N GLU A 205 16.02 -2.36 4.46
CA GLU A 205 16.11 -3.53 3.57
C GLU A 205 15.49 -4.80 4.19
N ASP A 206 15.42 -4.89 5.51
CA ASP A 206 14.88 -6.04 6.27
C ASP A 206 13.46 -5.84 6.80
N ALA A 207 12.81 -4.73 6.40
CA ALA A 207 11.46 -4.39 6.81
C ALA A 207 10.42 -4.67 5.72
N LEU A 208 9.21 -5.07 6.08
CA LEU A 208 8.07 -4.99 5.16
C LEU A 208 7.72 -3.51 4.90
N LEU A 209 7.42 -3.11 3.66
CA LEU A 209 6.87 -1.78 3.39
C LEU A 209 5.33 -1.83 3.36
N VAL A 210 4.67 -1.02 4.18
CA VAL A 210 3.22 -0.84 4.16
C VAL A 210 2.93 0.60 3.76
N VAL A 211 2.26 0.81 2.62
CA VAL A 211 1.80 2.11 2.17
C VAL A 211 0.33 2.26 2.50
N VAL A 212 -0.05 3.34 3.17
CA VAL A 212 -1.45 3.71 3.41
C VAL A 212 -1.74 5.01 2.66
N LEU A 213 -2.47 4.91 1.54
CA LEU A 213 -2.87 6.05 0.72
C LEU A 213 -4.29 6.48 1.05
N ALA A 214 -4.53 7.77 1.26
CA ALA A 214 -5.86 8.33 1.43
C ALA A 214 -6.03 9.58 0.58
N THR A 215 -6.92 9.52 -0.41
CA THR A 215 -7.30 10.64 -1.29
C THR A 215 -8.73 10.48 -1.76
N ASN A 216 -9.45 11.59 -1.87
CA ASN A 216 -10.82 11.61 -2.40
C ASN A 216 -10.86 12.00 -3.89
N GLU A 217 -9.72 12.20 -4.53
CA GLU A 217 -9.61 12.45 -5.96
C GLU A 217 -8.86 11.30 -6.67
N GLU A 218 -8.90 11.32 -8.00
CA GLU A 218 -8.09 10.42 -8.81
C GLU A 218 -6.75 11.08 -9.18
N ASP A 219 -5.72 10.26 -9.34
CA ASP A 219 -4.45 10.66 -9.92
C ASP A 219 -4.56 10.72 -11.47
N GLU A 220 -5.35 11.67 -11.96
CA GLU A 220 -5.64 11.86 -13.39
C GLU A 220 -4.49 12.57 -14.09
N PHE A 221 -3.55 11.79 -14.66
CA PHE A 221 -2.52 12.38 -15.52
C PHE A 221 -3.12 13.02 -16.78
N GLU A 222 -3.19 14.35 -16.80
CA GLU A 222 -3.65 15.15 -17.92
C GLU A 222 -2.46 15.75 -18.66
N MET A 223 -2.18 15.28 -19.88
CA MET A 223 -1.00 15.72 -20.65
C MET A 223 -0.96 17.24 -20.95
N ASP A 224 -2.12 17.87 -21.16
CA ASP A 224 -2.20 19.28 -21.56
C ASP A 224 -1.94 20.23 -20.38
N THR A 225 -2.37 19.83 -19.18
CA THR A 225 -2.24 20.61 -17.95
C THR A 225 -1.03 20.19 -17.12
N SER A 226 -0.47 19.01 -17.42
CA SER A 226 0.48 18.28 -16.56
C SER A 226 -0.07 18.05 -15.16
N TRP A 227 -1.39 17.89 -15.03
CA TRP A 227 -2.02 17.47 -13.78
C TRP A 227 -1.85 15.96 -13.60
N GLY A 228 -1.95 15.49 -12.37
CA GLY A 228 -1.65 14.12 -11.98
C GLY A 228 -0.16 13.78 -11.98
N SER A 229 0.14 12.63 -11.41
CA SER A 229 1.44 12.01 -11.37
C SER A 229 1.84 11.47 -12.74
N ALA A 230 3.14 11.52 -13.03
CA ALA A 230 3.65 11.01 -14.29
C ALA A 230 3.69 9.47 -14.31
N GLY A 231 3.53 8.87 -15.49
CA GLY A 231 3.58 7.42 -15.69
C GLY A 231 2.22 6.74 -15.54
N ASP A 232 2.20 5.42 -15.70
CA ASP A 232 1.01 4.58 -15.58
C ASP A 232 1.07 3.70 -14.31
N PRO A 233 -0.04 3.09 -13.85
CA PRO A 233 -0.04 2.21 -12.68
C PRO A 233 1.08 1.15 -12.66
N SER A 234 1.40 0.54 -13.81
CA SER A 234 2.49 -0.42 -13.91
C SER A 234 3.88 0.17 -13.66
N ASP A 235 4.10 1.43 -14.03
CA ASP A 235 5.37 2.11 -13.78
C ASP A 235 5.51 2.39 -12.27
N TRP A 236 4.43 2.81 -11.63
CA TRP A 236 4.40 3.06 -10.19
C TRP A 236 4.61 1.79 -9.38
N VAL A 237 3.96 0.69 -9.76
CA VAL A 237 4.18 -0.64 -9.15
C VAL A 237 5.65 -1.02 -9.25
N ALA A 238 6.26 -0.89 -10.44
CA ALA A 238 7.66 -1.22 -10.63
C ALA A 238 8.60 -0.32 -9.80
N ALA A 239 8.30 0.98 -9.69
CA ALA A 239 9.07 1.93 -8.91
C ALA A 239 9.05 1.60 -7.41
N VAL A 240 7.87 1.33 -6.84
CA VAL A 240 7.72 1.01 -5.42
C VAL A 240 8.28 -0.39 -5.10
N ALA A 241 7.94 -1.40 -5.89
CA ALA A 241 8.46 -2.75 -5.70
C ALA A 241 9.98 -2.82 -5.88
N GLY A 242 10.54 -2.00 -6.78
CA GLY A 242 11.99 -1.89 -6.98
C GLY A 242 12.74 -1.47 -5.71
N ARG A 243 12.07 -0.82 -4.75
CA ARG A 243 12.65 -0.49 -3.44
C ARG A 243 12.81 -1.71 -2.52
N LYS A 244 12.13 -2.82 -2.84
CA LYS A 244 12.16 -4.10 -2.13
C LYS A 244 12.62 -5.23 -3.05
N GLY A 245 13.68 -4.99 -3.82
CA GLY A 245 14.27 -5.99 -4.72
C GLY A 245 13.39 -6.42 -5.89
N GLY A 246 12.26 -5.74 -6.13
CA GLY A 246 11.24 -6.12 -7.12
C GLY A 246 10.20 -7.11 -6.59
N TRP A 247 10.22 -7.45 -5.30
CA TRP A 247 9.28 -8.38 -4.69
C TRP A 247 7.98 -7.67 -4.32
N LEU A 248 6.92 -7.91 -5.11
CA LEU A 248 5.59 -7.37 -4.80
C LEU A 248 5.05 -7.84 -3.44
N GLY A 249 5.46 -9.03 -2.98
CA GLY A 249 5.05 -9.57 -1.68
C GLY A 249 5.60 -8.82 -0.47
N ASP A 250 6.68 -8.05 -0.67
CA ASP A 250 7.36 -7.29 0.39
C ASP A 250 6.84 -5.84 0.49
N VAL A 251 5.81 -5.52 -0.30
CA VAL A 251 5.08 -4.27 -0.28
C VAL A 251 3.59 -4.55 -0.11
N VAL A 252 2.97 -3.91 0.87
CA VAL A 252 1.52 -3.93 1.07
C VAL A 252 0.97 -2.54 0.84
N VAL A 253 0.07 -2.39 -0.12
CA VAL A 253 -0.58 -1.10 -0.41
C VAL A 253 -2.03 -1.15 0.07
N LEU A 254 -2.40 -0.20 0.90
CA LEU A 254 -3.73 -0.06 1.48
C LEU A 254 -4.24 1.32 1.10
N SER A 255 -5.37 1.40 0.39
CA SER A 255 -5.84 2.68 -0.13
C SER A 255 -7.27 2.96 0.28
N LEU A 256 -7.53 4.12 0.87
CA LEU A 256 -8.86 4.69 1.07
C LEU A 256 -9.11 5.64 -0.10
N LEU A 257 -9.99 5.23 -1.03
CA LEU A 257 -10.24 5.92 -2.29
C LEU A 257 -11.73 6.10 -2.55
N GLY A 258 -12.08 6.96 -3.51
CA GLY A 258 -13.40 6.88 -4.12
C GLY A 258 -13.50 5.61 -4.97
N THR A 259 -14.50 4.78 -4.67
CA THR A 259 -14.70 3.47 -5.31
C THR A 259 -15.89 3.49 -6.26
N PRO A 260 -16.03 2.54 -7.21
CA PRO A 260 -17.26 2.38 -7.97
C PRO A 260 -18.45 2.01 -7.08
N ALA A 261 -19.66 2.44 -7.45
CA ALA A 261 -20.87 2.08 -6.70
C ALA A 261 -21.13 0.55 -6.71
N PRO A 262 -21.67 -0.02 -5.61
CA PRO A 262 -22.17 0.65 -4.41
C PRO A 262 -21.06 1.06 -3.44
N ASN A 263 -21.12 2.29 -2.94
CA ASN A 263 -20.21 2.88 -1.95
C ASN A 263 -21.00 3.84 -1.02
N ALA A 264 -20.33 4.43 -0.03
CA ALA A 264 -20.90 5.45 0.86
C ALA A 264 -20.80 6.88 0.32
N CYS A 265 -20.11 7.09 -0.80
CA CYS A 265 -19.92 8.41 -1.38
C CYS A 265 -21.23 9.01 -1.91
N ILE A 266 -21.36 10.33 -1.73
CA ILE A 266 -22.40 11.10 -2.38
C ILE A 266 -22.07 11.20 -3.87
N ALA A 267 -23.05 10.90 -4.72
CA ALA A 267 -22.90 10.91 -6.16
C ALA A 267 -23.97 11.80 -6.83
N PRO A 268 -23.62 12.56 -7.89
CA PRO A 268 -22.26 12.73 -8.42
C PRO A 268 -21.39 13.56 -7.48
N TRP A 269 -20.08 13.29 -7.47
CA TRP A 269 -19.12 14.13 -6.76
C TRP A 269 -19.13 15.56 -7.33
N ASP A 270 -19.11 16.55 -6.45
CA ASP A 270 -19.18 17.97 -6.81
C ASP A 270 -17.89 18.75 -6.54
N GLY A 271 -16.83 18.05 -6.14
CA GLY A 271 -15.54 18.63 -5.75
C GLY A 271 -15.49 19.10 -4.29
N THR A 272 -16.56 18.90 -3.50
CA THR A 272 -16.60 19.36 -2.10
C THR A 272 -17.04 18.29 -1.10
N GLU A 273 -17.95 17.40 -1.48
CA GLU A 273 -18.42 16.31 -0.59
C GLU A 273 -18.45 14.98 -1.36
N GLY A 274 -17.87 13.93 -0.77
CA GLY A 274 -17.70 12.62 -1.41
C GLY A 274 -16.32 12.46 -2.04
N ALA A 275 -16.22 11.60 -3.05
CA ALA A 275 -14.96 11.31 -3.73
C ALA A 275 -15.17 10.99 -5.22
N GLN A 276 -14.18 11.34 -6.03
CA GLN A 276 -14.04 10.86 -7.40
C GLN A 276 -13.71 9.37 -7.39
N PRO A 277 -14.31 8.54 -8.28
CA PRO A 277 -13.80 7.19 -8.49
C PRO A 277 -12.36 7.22 -9.00
N SER A 278 -11.46 6.47 -8.36
CA SER A 278 -10.02 6.47 -8.68
C SER A 278 -9.52 5.14 -9.29
N PRO A 279 -9.95 4.76 -10.53
CA PRO A 279 -9.54 3.52 -11.18
C PRO A 279 -8.02 3.27 -11.29
N ARG A 280 -7.18 4.28 -11.48
CA ARG A 280 -5.72 4.10 -11.62
C ARG A 280 -5.07 3.79 -10.28
N LEU A 281 -5.49 4.48 -9.23
CA LEU A 281 -5.05 4.18 -7.87
C LEU A 281 -5.57 2.82 -7.41
N ILE A 282 -6.79 2.42 -7.80
CA ILE A 282 -7.31 1.06 -7.58
C ILE A 282 -6.42 0.03 -8.29
N GLU A 283 -6.09 0.24 -9.56
CA GLU A 283 -5.22 -0.66 -10.34
C GLU A 283 -3.82 -0.79 -9.71
N PHE A 284 -3.23 0.34 -9.28
CA PHE A 284 -1.96 0.34 -8.55
C PHE A 284 -2.04 -0.49 -7.28
N THR A 285 -3.06 -0.27 -6.45
CA THR A 285 -3.21 -0.95 -5.16
C THR A 285 -3.44 -2.45 -5.34
N GLU A 286 -4.35 -2.84 -6.22
CA GLU A 286 -4.69 -4.25 -6.47
C GLU A 286 -3.58 -5.03 -7.21
N SER A 287 -2.57 -4.35 -7.74
CA SER A 287 -1.38 -5.00 -8.32
C SER A 287 -0.48 -5.64 -7.27
N PHE A 288 -0.61 -5.26 -5.99
CA PHE A 288 0.14 -5.88 -4.89
C PHE A 288 -0.64 -7.08 -4.30
N PRO A 289 0.01 -8.21 -3.96
CA PRO A 289 -0.67 -9.43 -3.51
C PRO A 289 -1.57 -9.28 -2.29
N GLN A 290 -1.21 -8.39 -1.37
CA GLN A 290 -2.01 -8.05 -0.17
C GLN A 290 -2.60 -6.64 -0.28
N GLY A 291 -2.67 -6.11 -1.50
CA GLY A 291 -3.26 -4.83 -1.80
C GLY A 291 -4.74 -4.80 -1.50
N ALA A 292 -5.24 -3.73 -0.89
CA ALA A 292 -6.65 -3.61 -0.54
C ALA A 292 -7.15 -2.17 -0.68
N VAL A 293 -8.35 -2.03 -1.26
CA VAL A 293 -9.03 -0.74 -1.40
C VAL A 293 -10.21 -0.67 -0.43
N GLY A 294 -10.24 0.40 0.35
CA GLY A 294 -11.34 0.82 1.20
C GLY A 294 -12.06 2.03 0.61
N ASP A 295 -13.32 2.19 1.00
CA ASP A 295 -14.15 3.33 0.60
C ASP A 295 -13.88 4.54 1.52
N ILE A 296 -13.31 5.61 0.95
CA ILE A 296 -12.95 6.82 1.70
C ILE A 296 -14.18 7.55 2.28
N CYS A 297 -15.37 7.33 1.72
CA CYS A 297 -16.58 7.98 2.21
C CYS A 297 -17.22 7.23 3.40
N GLN A 298 -16.61 6.14 3.87
CA GLN A 298 -17.09 5.45 5.08
C GLN A 298 -16.96 6.36 6.30
N ALA A 299 -17.97 6.33 7.16
CA ALA A 299 -18.00 7.12 8.39
C ALA A 299 -16.94 6.70 9.43
N ASP A 300 -16.31 5.54 9.25
CA ASP A 300 -15.26 4.98 10.09
C ASP A 300 -14.33 4.09 9.26
N TYR A 301 -13.02 4.23 9.43
CA TYR A 301 -12.01 3.44 8.72
C TYR A 301 -11.52 2.24 9.52
N SER A 302 -11.91 2.12 10.79
CA SER A 302 -11.47 1.01 11.66
C SER A 302 -11.83 -0.35 11.07
N GLY A 303 -13.02 -0.49 10.47
CA GLY A 303 -13.44 -1.75 9.84
C GLY A 303 -12.51 -2.21 8.71
N PHE A 304 -12.12 -1.27 7.83
CA PHE A 304 -11.17 -1.53 6.75
C PHE A 304 -9.77 -1.79 7.30
N LEU A 305 -9.22 -0.85 8.08
CA LEU A 305 -7.84 -0.92 8.56
C LEU A 305 -7.58 -2.13 9.46
N GLN A 306 -8.54 -2.54 10.29
CA GLN A 306 -8.41 -3.77 11.08
C GLN A 306 -8.60 -5.03 10.22
N GLY A 307 -9.44 -4.96 9.18
CA GLY A 307 -9.71 -6.08 8.27
C GLY A 307 -8.50 -6.49 7.42
N VAL A 308 -7.57 -5.55 7.14
CA VAL A 308 -6.38 -5.80 6.32
C VAL A 308 -5.15 -6.29 7.10
N VAL A 309 -5.17 -6.22 8.45
CA VAL A 309 -4.07 -6.69 9.32
C VAL A 309 -3.66 -8.15 9.05
N PRO A 310 -4.59 -9.11 8.79
CA PRO A 310 -4.20 -10.47 8.41
C PRO A 310 -3.38 -10.53 7.12
N GLY A 311 -3.67 -9.66 6.14
CA GLY A 311 -2.90 -9.56 4.89
C GLY A 311 -1.48 -9.04 5.13
N VAL A 312 -1.33 -7.99 5.95
CA VAL A 312 -0.01 -7.48 6.39
C VAL A 312 0.78 -8.56 7.11
N THR A 313 0.12 -9.33 7.98
CA THR A 313 0.74 -10.45 8.70
C THR A 313 1.19 -11.56 7.75
N ALA A 314 0.39 -11.87 6.71
CA ALA A 314 0.73 -12.85 5.69
C ALA A 314 1.91 -12.40 4.82
N ALA A 315 1.96 -11.13 4.42
CA ALA A 315 3.09 -10.54 3.71
C ALA A 315 4.37 -10.64 4.54
N CYS A 316 4.32 -10.22 5.81
CA CYS A 316 5.47 -10.32 6.70
C CYS A 316 5.95 -11.77 6.88
N ALA A 317 5.04 -12.74 7.03
CA ALA A 317 5.42 -14.14 7.17
C ALA A 317 6.07 -14.74 5.91
N GLY A 318 5.76 -14.18 4.73
CA GLY A 318 6.31 -14.57 3.44
C GLY A 318 7.45 -13.68 2.94
N TYR A 319 7.99 -12.80 3.79
CA TYR A 319 8.96 -11.78 3.41
C TYR A 319 10.23 -12.38 2.82
N LEU A 320 10.73 -11.76 1.74
CA LEU A 320 11.93 -12.20 1.03
C LEU A 320 13.03 -11.13 1.16
N PRO A 321 13.97 -11.27 2.11
CA PRO A 321 15.05 -10.30 2.24
C PRO A 321 15.82 -10.17 0.91
N PRO A 322 16.10 -8.95 0.43
CA PRO A 322 16.74 -8.69 -0.86
C PRO A 322 18.21 -9.15 -0.94
#